data_AF-A0A965IKY3-F1
#
_entry.id   AF-A0A965IKY3-F1
#
_cell.length_a   1.000
_cell.length_b   1.000
_cell.length_c   1.000
_cell.angle_alpha   90.00
_cell.angle_beta   90.00
_cell.angle_gamma   90.00
#
_symmetry.space_group_name_H-M   'P 1'
#
loop_
_entity.id
_entity.type
_entity.pdbx_description
1 polymer ?
#
loop_
_entity_poly.entity_id
_entity_poly.type
_entity_poly.pdbx_seq_one_letter_code
_entity_poly.pdbx_strand_id
1 'polypeptide(L)'
;KYNAATVDERMRDHALYIAFAPADEPKVALAMVVENSGFGAQNAAPIARRVFDFVILGQYPSEEDIAAVQKGQATRPIGKPRDLASVPWPPKNITATSVPMPAKP
;
A
#
# COMPACT_ATOMS: atom_id res chain seq x y z
N LYS A 1 -6.03 26.96 -0.82
CA LYS A 1 -4.72 26.27 -0.86
C LYS A 1 -4.77 25.20 0.23
N TYR A 2 -4.82 23.92 -0.13
CA TYR A 2 -4.91 22.82 0.85
C TYR A 2 -3.57 22.69 1.59
N ASN A 3 -3.61 22.66 2.93
CA ASN A 3 -2.42 22.50 3.77
C ASN A 3 -2.57 21.24 4.63
N ALA A 4 -2.02 20.13 4.16
CA ALA A 4 -2.07 18.84 4.85
C ALA A 4 -1.39 18.86 6.23
N ALA A 5 -0.56 19.88 6.53
CA ALA A 5 0.12 20.01 7.82
C ALA A 5 -0.77 20.58 8.94
N THR A 6 -1.94 21.15 8.63
CA THR A 6 -2.86 21.76 9.62
C THR A 6 -4.12 20.93 9.86
N VAL A 7 -4.20 19.73 9.28
CA VAL A 7 -5.39 18.86 9.30
C VAL A 7 -5.05 17.59 10.08
N ASP A 8 -5.84 17.27 11.11
CA ASP A 8 -5.74 16.01 11.88
C ASP A 8 -5.72 14.81 10.91
N GLU A 9 -4.94 13.76 11.21
CA GLU A 9 -4.83 12.58 10.34
C GLU A 9 -6.20 12.03 9.95
N ARG A 10 -7.20 12.07 10.85
CA ARG A 10 -8.57 11.59 10.59
C ARG A 10 -9.39 12.46 9.63
N MET A 11 -8.91 13.66 9.34
CA MET A 11 -9.58 14.65 8.50
C MET A 11 -8.90 14.78 7.13
N ARG A 12 -7.88 13.95 6.85
CA ARG A 12 -7.23 13.89 5.53
C ARG A 12 -8.15 13.23 4.52
N ASP A 13 -8.11 13.72 3.29
CA ASP A 13 -8.78 13.07 2.17
C ASP A 13 -8.35 11.60 2.02
N HIS A 14 -9.23 10.76 1.47
CA HIS A 14 -8.86 9.38 1.14
C HIS A 14 -8.10 9.34 -0.19
N ALA A 15 -7.11 8.45 -0.27
CA ALA A 15 -6.34 8.24 -1.49
C ALA A 15 -7.00 7.13 -2.32
N LEU A 16 -7.68 7.52 -3.41
CA LEU A 16 -8.26 6.58 -4.37
C LEU A 16 -7.28 6.29 -5.50
N TYR A 17 -7.23 5.04 -5.95
CA TYR A 17 -6.46 4.65 -7.12
C TYR A 17 -7.11 3.47 -7.86
N ILE A 18 -7.22 3.61 -9.19
CA ILE A 18 -7.72 2.57 -10.09
C ILE A 18 -6.72 2.43 -11.22
N ALA A 19 -6.31 1.19 -11.52
CA ALA A 19 -5.37 0.89 -12.59
C ALA A 19 -5.57 -0.52 -13.13
N PHE A 20 -5.00 -0.78 -14.29
CA PHE A 20 -4.85 -2.12 -14.86
C PHE A 20 -3.43 -2.31 -15.39
N ALA A 21 -3.00 -3.56 -15.53
CA ALA A 21 -1.69 -3.89 -16.06
C ALA A 21 -1.68 -5.30 -16.71
N PRO A 22 -0.75 -5.55 -17.65
CA PRO A 22 0.05 -4.56 -18.43
C PRO A 22 -0.79 -3.55 -19.23
N ALA A 23 -0.17 -2.47 -19.73
CA ALA A 23 -0.88 -1.44 -20.49
C ALA A 23 -1.31 -1.92 -21.89
N ASP A 24 -0.42 -2.62 -22.59
CA ASP A 24 -0.63 -3.06 -23.97
C ASP A 24 -1.52 -4.32 -24.07
N GLU A 25 -1.43 -5.20 -23.07
CA GLU A 25 -2.25 -6.42 -22.96
C GLU A 25 -2.72 -6.58 -21.50
N PRO A 26 -3.83 -5.93 -21.09
CA PRO A 26 -4.30 -5.95 -19.71
C PRO A 26 -4.70 -7.35 -19.22
N LYS A 27 -4.16 -7.76 -18.06
CA LYS A 27 -4.44 -9.08 -17.45
C LYS A 27 -5.12 -8.97 -16.08
N VAL A 28 -4.89 -7.86 -15.38
CA VAL A 28 -5.43 -7.61 -14.05
C VAL A 28 -5.84 -6.13 -13.92
N ALA A 29 -6.98 -5.90 -13.25
CA ALA A 29 -7.43 -4.57 -12.83
C ALA A 29 -7.50 -4.51 -11.30
N LEU A 30 -7.23 -3.33 -10.75
CA LEU A 30 -7.17 -3.05 -9.32
C LEU A 30 -7.88 -1.72 -9.05
N ALA A 31 -8.79 -1.72 -8.09
CA ALA A 31 -9.39 -0.52 -7.53
C ALA A 31 -9.18 -0.55 -6.01
N MET A 32 -8.67 0.55 -5.45
CA MET A 32 -8.40 0.65 -4.03
C MET A 32 -8.69 2.05 -3.48
N VAL A 33 -9.01 2.06 -2.19
CA VAL A 33 -9.10 3.26 -1.36
C VAL A 33 -8.14 3.07 -0.19
N VAL A 34 -7.28 4.05 0.04
CA VAL A 34 -6.43 4.13 1.23
C VAL A 34 -6.97 5.24 2.11
N GLU A 35 -7.52 4.86 3.25
CA GLU A 35 -8.19 5.77 4.17
C GLU A 35 -7.21 6.85 4.67
N ASN A 36 -7.70 8.08 4.79
CA ASN A 36 -7.03 9.20 5.44
C ASN A 36 -5.59 9.49 4.94
N SER A 37 -5.30 9.13 3.69
CA SER A 37 -3.95 9.12 3.14
C SER A 37 -3.71 10.20 2.08
N GLY A 38 -4.57 11.21 1.99
CA GLY A 38 -4.43 12.33 1.06
C GLY A 38 -4.49 11.91 -0.42
N PHE A 39 -3.48 12.28 -1.22
CA PHE A 39 -3.52 12.13 -2.67
C PHE A 39 -3.22 10.71 -3.17
N GLY A 40 -4.10 10.17 -4.03
CA GLY A 40 -3.98 8.84 -4.64
C GLY A 40 -2.63 8.55 -5.29
N ALA A 41 -2.11 9.49 -6.09
CA ALA A 41 -0.83 9.33 -6.78
C ALA A 41 0.39 9.21 -5.83
N GLN A 42 0.30 9.77 -4.62
CA GLN A 42 1.41 9.77 -3.66
C GLN A 42 1.37 8.55 -2.74
N ASN A 43 0.18 8.09 -2.36
CA ASN A 43 0.03 7.06 -1.33
C ASN A 43 -0.55 5.74 -1.86
N ALA A 44 -1.58 5.78 -2.69
CA ALA A 44 -2.22 4.58 -3.21
C ALA A 44 -1.49 4.00 -4.43
N ALA A 45 -0.97 4.83 -5.34
CA ALA A 45 -0.25 4.37 -6.51
C ALA A 45 1.01 3.54 -6.18
N PRO A 46 1.85 3.92 -5.18
CA PRO A 46 2.98 3.09 -4.78
C PRO A 46 2.58 1.73 -4.18
N ILE A 47 1.43 1.64 -3.52
CA ILE A 47 0.90 0.37 -3.02
C ILE A 47 0.46 -0.50 -4.20
N ALA A 48 -0.31 0.08 -5.13
CA ALA A 48 -0.76 -0.59 -6.35
C ALA A 48 0.40 -1.14 -7.18
N ARG A 49 1.52 -0.41 -7.27
CA ARG A 49 2.74 -0.89 -7.95
C ARG A 49 3.21 -2.24 -7.41
N ARG A 50 3.25 -2.41 -6.08
CA ARG A 50 3.70 -3.64 -5.42
C ARG A 50 2.72 -4.80 -5.62
N VAL A 51 1.43 -4.49 -5.65
CA VAL A 51 0.40 -5.49 -6.02
C VAL A 51 0.63 -5.99 -7.44
N PHE A 52 0.91 -5.10 -8.39
CA PHE A 52 1.22 -5.53 -9.76
C PHE A 52 2.55 -6.29 -9.86
N ASP A 53 3.60 -5.87 -9.15
CA ASP A 53 4.87 -6.61 -9.10
C ASP A 53 4.66 -8.04 -8.54
N PHE A 54 3.81 -8.19 -7.51
CA PHE A 54 3.41 -9.50 -7.00
C PHE A 54 2.67 -10.32 -8.05
N VAL A 55 1.60 -9.78 -8.64
CA VAL A 55 0.69 -10.54 -9.51
C VAL A 55 1.33 -10.88 -10.86
N ILE A 56 2.14 -9.97 -11.41
CA ILE A 56 2.69 -10.08 -12.77
C ILE A 56 4.10 -10.66 -12.76
N LEU A 57 4.95 -10.23 -11.83
CA LEU A 57 6.37 -10.59 -11.81
C LEU A 57 6.69 -11.67 -10.77
N GLY A 58 5.74 -12.03 -9.92
CA GLY A 58 5.98 -12.97 -8.83
C GLY A 58 7.00 -12.44 -7.82
N GLN A 59 7.03 -11.13 -7.61
CA GLN A 59 7.98 -10.48 -6.70
C GLN A 59 7.29 -10.03 -5.43
N TYR A 60 7.80 -10.50 -4.29
CA TYR A 60 7.35 -10.04 -2.99
C TYR A 60 8.20 -8.86 -2.51
N PRO A 61 7.62 -7.80 -1.93
CA PRO A 61 8.39 -6.67 -1.43
C PRO A 61 9.47 -7.04 -0.40
N SER A 62 10.56 -6.30 -0.37
CA SER A 62 11.56 -6.42 0.70
C SER A 62 10.98 -6.00 2.05
N GLU A 63 11.59 -6.38 3.17
CA GLU A 63 11.10 -5.95 4.49
C GLU A 63 11.26 -4.44 4.71
N GLU A 64 12.36 -3.88 4.23
CA GLU A 64 12.63 -2.44 4.23
C GLU A 64 11.53 -1.69 3.46
N ASP A 65 11.15 -2.23 2.31
CA ASP A 65 10.11 -1.68 1.46
C ASP A 65 8.73 -1.66 2.13
N ILE A 66 8.35 -2.77 2.75
CA ILE A 66 7.10 -2.87 3.50
C ILE A 66 7.08 -1.83 4.63
N ALA A 67 8.18 -1.72 5.38
CA ALA A 67 8.30 -0.78 6.47
C ALA A 67 8.20 0.69 6.00
N ALA A 68 8.75 1.01 4.83
CA ALA A 68 8.69 2.36 4.26
C ALA A 68 7.31 2.69 3.69
N VAL A 69 6.64 1.73 3.05
CA VAL A 69 5.25 1.91 2.55
C VAL A 69 4.28 2.12 3.70
N GLN A 70 4.41 1.36 4.78
CA GLN A 70 3.57 1.52 5.97
C GLN A 70 3.66 2.92 6.58
N LYS A 71 4.79 3.62 6.36
CA LYS A 71 5.00 5.01 6.80
C LYS A 71 4.64 6.05 5.73
N GLY A 72 4.17 5.63 4.55
CA GLY A 72 3.91 6.51 3.41
C GLY A 72 5.18 7.15 2.80
N GLN A 73 6.35 6.54 3.02
CA GLN A 73 7.64 7.13 2.65
C GLN A 73 8.23 6.58 1.34
N ALA A 74 7.60 5.56 0.73
CA ALA A 74 8.15 4.89 -0.44
C ALA A 74 7.26 5.05 -1.68
N THR A 75 7.72 5.86 -2.64
CA THR A 75 7.06 6.04 -3.95
C THR A 75 7.42 4.97 -4.97
N ARG A 76 8.59 4.33 -4.82
CA ARG A 76 9.09 3.22 -5.66
C ARG A 76 9.50 2.04 -4.78
N PRO A 77 9.55 0.81 -5.32
CA PRO A 77 10.13 -0.33 -4.61
C PRO A 77 11.57 -0.06 -4.17
N ILE A 78 11.91 -0.42 -2.94
CA ILE A 78 13.25 -0.30 -2.34
C ILE A 78 13.79 -1.65 -1.87
N GLY A 79 15.12 -1.76 -1.81
CA GLY A 79 15.79 -3.02 -1.49
C GLY A 79 15.61 -4.10 -2.57
N LYS A 80 16.11 -5.30 -2.28
CA LYS A 80 15.98 -6.45 -3.19
C LYS A 80 14.63 -7.15 -2.97
N PRO A 81 13.78 -7.30 -4.00
CA PRO A 81 12.55 -8.08 -3.88
C PRO A 81 12.84 -9.53 -3.49
N ARG A 82 11.93 -10.12 -2.73
CA ARG A 82 11.96 -11.52 -2.30
C ARG A 82 11.20 -12.38 -3.28
N ASP A 83 11.61 -13.63 -3.39
CA ASP A 83 10.89 -14.62 -4.19
C ASP A 83 9.62 -15.05 -3.44
N LEU A 84 8.48 -15.13 -4.14
CA LEU A 84 7.23 -15.63 -3.58
C LEU A 84 7.37 -17.00 -2.93
N ALA A 85 8.15 -17.90 -3.53
CA ALA A 85 8.35 -19.25 -2.97
C ALA A 85 9.06 -19.22 -1.61
N SER A 86 9.82 -18.16 -1.34
CA SER A 86 10.57 -17.97 -0.08
C SER A 86 9.74 -17.35 1.05
N VAL A 87 8.56 -16.80 0.74
CA VAL A 87 7.71 -16.11 1.72
C VAL A 87 6.61 -17.06 2.16
N PRO A 88 6.62 -17.56 3.42
CA PRO A 88 5.55 -18.43 3.90
C PRO A 88 4.24 -17.65 3.97
N TRP A 89 3.18 -18.22 3.39
CA TRP A 89 1.82 -17.71 3.49
C TRP A 89 1.01 -18.54 4.49
N PRO A 90 0.32 -17.91 5.47
CA PRO A 90 0.21 -16.47 5.69
C PRO A 90 1.47 -15.88 6.35
N PRO A 91 1.89 -14.66 6.00
CA PRO A 91 2.95 -13.97 6.71
C PRO A 91 2.66 -13.95 8.22
N LYS A 92 3.68 -14.27 9.04
CA LYS A 92 3.55 -14.45 10.50
C LYS A 92 2.99 -13.22 11.24
N ASN A 93 2.97 -12.05 10.60
CA ASN A 93 2.53 -10.78 11.18
C ASN A 93 1.10 -10.36 10.76
N ILE A 94 0.27 -11.25 10.18
CA ILE A 94 -1.15 -10.93 9.87
C ILE A 94 -2.05 -11.09 11.12
N THR A 95 -1.52 -11.49 12.28
CA THR A 95 -2.25 -11.36 13.53
C THR A 95 -2.37 -9.87 13.84
N ALA A 96 -3.54 -9.31 13.54
CA ALA A 96 -3.98 -8.04 14.07
C ALA A 96 -3.63 -8.01 15.57
N THR A 97 -2.62 -7.22 15.94
CA THR A 97 -2.69 -6.50 17.19
C THR A 97 -4.01 -5.76 17.12
N SER A 98 -5.01 -6.32 17.78
CA SER A 98 -6.23 -5.68 18.17
C SER A 98 -5.87 -4.26 18.61
N VAL A 99 -6.11 -3.27 17.75
CA VAL A 99 -6.30 -1.90 18.22
C VAL A 99 -7.47 -2.03 19.18
N PRO A 100 -7.30 -1.80 20.50
CA PRO A 100 -8.45 -1.72 21.37
C PRO A 100 -9.26 -0.54 20.82
N MET A 101 -10.48 -0.81 20.37
CA MET A 101 -11.45 0.22 20.05
C MET A 101 -11.56 1.09 21.31
N PRO A 102 -11.30 2.42 21.26
CA PRO A 102 -11.52 3.26 22.42
C PRO A 102 -13.00 3.12 22.78
N ALA A 103 -13.28 2.72 24.02
CA ALA A 103 -14.64 2.72 24.54
C ALA A 103 -15.23 4.12 24.33
N LYS A 104 -16.37 4.19 23.64
CA LYS A 104 -17.14 5.43 23.54
C LYS A 104 -17.52 5.91 24.95
N PRO A 105 -17.63 7.24 25.15
CA PRO A 105 -17.96 7.83 26.45
C PRO A 105 -19.31 7.38 26.98
#